data_AF-A0A2T2NIY2-F1
#
_entry.id   AF-A0A2T2NIY2-F1
#
_cell.length_a   1.000
_cell.length_b   1.000
_cell.length_c   1.000
_cell.angle_alpha   90.00
_cell.angle_beta   90.00
_cell.angle_gamma   90.00
#
_symmetry.space_group_name_H-M   'P 1'
#
loop_
_entity.id
_entity.type
_entity.pdbx_description
1 polymer ?
#
loop_
_entity_poly.entity_id
_entity_poly.type
_entity_poly.pdbx_seq_one_letter_code
_entity_poly.pdbx_strand_id
1 'polypeptide(L)'
;MPPTVILIRHAQALHNVASDWSIHDPPLSELGERQCAELQENLKQNKLANEVELIIVSAMRRTLQTASLGLDWLINEKKVRIVPDAGWQENADKPCDTGSPITTMAKEFPYDFSSVDPLYPDKTTHLRTNPYAFTRKAILARGQACLKSLYARPEKVIAVVSHSGFLRTAVCNRRFFNADYRIFDFDLEKMKKSKDVGEGIDGEGLFYLKEWPETEEKGGGMGRSEKGIAYIVDTDFPPETDEDSAQNEKVKPEVEEVTTEVPEKVAA
;
A
#
# COMPACT_ATOMS: atom_id res chain seq x y z
N MET A 1 11.46 11.24 15.25
CA MET A 1 11.15 9.81 15.07
C MET A 1 10.14 9.71 13.95
N PRO A 2 10.19 8.68 13.10
CA PRO A 2 9.16 8.48 12.08
C PRO A 2 7.79 8.23 12.72
N PRO A 3 6.68 8.50 11.99
CA PRO A 3 5.33 8.29 12.52
C PRO A 3 5.05 6.82 12.81
N THR A 4 4.19 6.59 13.80
CA THR A 4 3.41 5.36 13.91
C THR A 4 2.25 5.43 12.89
N VAL A 5 2.02 4.33 12.17
CA VAL A 5 1.07 4.28 11.06
C VAL A 5 -0.05 3.30 11.37
N ILE A 6 -1.30 3.75 11.24
CA ILE A 6 -2.50 2.92 11.30
C ILE A 6 -2.95 2.66 9.87
N LEU A 7 -2.71 1.45 9.36
CA LEU A 7 -3.16 1.04 8.02
C LEU A 7 -4.56 0.43 8.13
N ILE A 8 -5.49 0.92 7.33
CA ILE A 8 -6.91 0.56 7.35
C ILE A 8 -7.31 0.10 5.95
N ARG A 9 -7.95 -1.06 5.84
CA ARG A 9 -8.60 -1.48 4.58
C ARG A 9 -10.00 -0.87 4.51
N HIS A 10 -10.41 -0.44 3.31
CA HIS A 10 -11.80 -0.06 3.07
C HIS A 10 -12.82 -1.13 3.53
N ALA A 11 -14.03 -0.70 3.86
CA ALA A 11 -15.15 -1.58 4.19
C ALA A 11 -15.71 -2.29 2.95
N GLN A 12 -16.64 -3.22 3.12
CA GLN A 12 -17.22 -3.96 1.99
C GLN A 12 -17.84 -3.02 0.95
N ALA A 13 -17.48 -3.22 -0.32
CA ALA A 13 -18.06 -2.51 -1.46
C ALA A 13 -18.88 -3.46 -2.35
N LEU A 14 -19.70 -2.90 -3.25
CA LEU A 14 -20.67 -3.68 -4.05
C LEU A 14 -20.01 -4.80 -4.87
N HIS A 15 -18.80 -4.58 -5.42
CA HIS A 15 -18.05 -5.61 -6.12
C HIS A 15 -17.72 -6.83 -5.23
N ASN A 16 -17.51 -6.64 -3.92
CA ASN A 16 -17.27 -7.73 -2.99
C ASN A 16 -18.53 -8.57 -2.74
N VAL A 17 -19.72 -7.97 -2.81
CA VAL A 17 -21.00 -8.66 -2.63
C VAL A 17 -21.34 -9.51 -3.84
N ALA A 18 -21.26 -8.90 -5.02
CA ALA A 18 -21.65 -9.53 -6.27
C ALA A 18 -20.57 -10.45 -6.86
N SER A 19 -19.34 -10.43 -6.31
CA SER A 19 -18.15 -10.97 -6.97
C SER A 19 -18.00 -10.46 -8.42
N ASP A 20 -18.46 -9.22 -8.64
CA ASP A 20 -18.53 -8.57 -9.95
C ASP A 20 -17.43 -7.51 -10.04
N TRP A 21 -16.35 -7.88 -10.72
CA TRP A 21 -15.17 -7.04 -10.92
C TRP A 21 -15.36 -5.98 -12.02
N SER A 22 -16.50 -5.98 -12.70
CA SER A 22 -16.84 -5.01 -13.76
C SER A 22 -17.44 -3.71 -13.23
N ILE A 23 -17.92 -3.70 -11.98
CA ILE A 23 -18.46 -2.49 -11.35
C ILE A 23 -17.32 -1.50 -11.15
N HIS A 24 -17.32 -0.41 -11.92
CA HIS A 24 -16.28 0.60 -11.89
C HIS A 24 -16.31 1.44 -10.59
N ASP A 25 -15.15 1.60 -9.95
CA ASP A 25 -14.96 2.36 -8.71
C ASP A 25 -16.13 2.22 -7.69
N PRO A 26 -16.46 0.99 -7.28
CA PRO A 26 -17.72 0.66 -6.64
C PRO A 26 -17.88 1.36 -5.29
N PRO A 27 -19.08 1.86 -4.95
CA PRO A 27 -19.36 2.38 -3.62
C PRO A 27 -19.41 1.26 -2.58
N LEU A 28 -19.39 1.65 -1.30
CA LEU A 28 -19.68 0.76 -0.18
C LEU A 28 -21.07 0.12 -0.33
N SER A 29 -21.22 -1.09 0.21
CA SER A 29 -22.52 -1.71 0.42
C SER A 29 -23.13 -1.23 1.74
N GLU A 30 -24.42 -1.50 1.98
CA GLU A 30 -25.03 -1.27 3.30
C GLU A 30 -24.29 -1.98 4.43
N LEU A 31 -23.75 -3.18 4.16
CA LEU A 31 -22.91 -3.88 5.13
C LEU A 31 -21.57 -3.16 5.33
N GLY A 32 -20.99 -2.60 4.27
CA GLY A 32 -19.80 -1.77 4.35
C GLY A 32 -20.01 -0.52 5.21
N GLU A 33 -21.15 0.14 5.12
CA GLU A 33 -21.50 1.28 5.98
C GLU A 33 -21.60 0.87 7.46
N ARG A 34 -22.25 -0.27 7.75
CA ARG A 34 -22.29 -0.83 9.13
C ARG A 34 -20.89 -1.18 9.64
N GLN A 35 -20.05 -1.76 8.79
CA GLN A 35 -18.65 -2.04 9.11
C GLN A 35 -17.86 -0.77 9.42
N CYS A 36 -18.15 0.36 8.76
CA CYS A 36 -17.54 1.64 9.10
C CYS A 36 -17.96 2.13 10.49
N ALA A 37 -19.24 1.96 10.87
CA ALA A 37 -19.71 2.31 12.21
C ALA A 37 -18.98 1.48 13.29
N GLU A 38 -18.87 0.17 13.10
CA GLU A 38 -18.13 -0.73 14.00
C GLU A 38 -16.64 -0.36 14.10
N LEU A 39 -16.00 -0.05 12.96
CA LEU A 39 -14.62 0.41 12.91
C LEU A 39 -14.43 1.69 13.71
N GLN A 40 -15.33 2.66 13.55
CA GLN A 40 -15.29 3.93 14.29
C GLN A 40 -15.44 3.69 15.79
N GLU A 41 -16.40 2.88 16.23
CA GLU A 41 -16.60 2.58 17.65
C GLU A 41 -15.35 1.93 18.27
N ASN A 42 -14.74 0.99 17.55
CA ASN A 42 -13.54 0.31 18.01
C ASN A 42 -12.33 1.26 18.09
N LEU A 43 -12.07 2.04 17.03
CA LEU A 43 -10.96 2.98 17.02
C LEU A 43 -11.13 4.12 18.04
N LYS A 44 -12.36 4.57 18.33
CA LYS A 44 -12.64 5.55 19.40
C LYS A 44 -12.18 5.05 20.77
N GLN A 45 -12.20 3.74 21.01
CA GLN A 45 -11.70 3.13 22.26
C GLN A 45 -10.18 2.94 22.26
N ASN A 46 -9.53 2.97 21.09
CA ASN A 46 -8.08 2.86 20.98
C ASN A 46 -7.41 4.22 21.28
N LYS A 47 -6.53 4.25 22.28
CA LYS A 47 -5.83 5.49 22.67
C LYS A 47 -4.99 6.08 21.53
N LEU A 48 -4.24 5.25 20.80
CA LEU A 48 -3.37 5.70 19.71
C LEU A 48 -4.18 6.27 18.55
N ALA A 49 -5.29 5.64 18.17
CA ALA A 49 -6.17 6.13 17.10
C ALA A 49 -6.74 7.52 17.42
N ASN A 50 -6.86 7.87 18.70
CA ASN A 50 -7.27 9.21 19.13
C ASN A 50 -6.16 10.27 19.04
N GLU A 51 -4.91 9.87 18.80
CA GLU A 51 -3.74 10.73 18.62
C GLU A 51 -3.40 10.96 17.14
N VAL A 52 -4.23 10.48 16.20
CA VAL A 52 -4.04 10.69 14.76
C VAL A 52 -4.04 12.19 14.42
N GLU A 53 -2.98 12.64 13.73
CA GLU A 53 -2.77 14.04 13.33
C GLU A 53 -3.01 14.25 11.82
N LEU A 54 -3.00 13.18 11.02
CA LEU A 54 -3.24 13.19 9.58
C LEU A 54 -3.94 11.92 9.13
N ILE A 55 -4.90 12.06 8.23
CA ILE A 55 -5.51 10.96 7.48
C ILE A 55 -5.03 11.04 6.03
N ILE A 56 -4.37 10.01 5.54
CA ILE A 56 -4.11 9.82 4.11
C ILE A 56 -5.11 8.79 3.60
N VAL A 57 -5.70 9.02 2.43
CA VAL A 57 -6.73 8.15 1.88
C VAL A 57 -6.53 7.94 0.40
N SER A 58 -6.71 6.72 -0.10
CA SER A 58 -6.76 6.52 -1.55
C SER A 58 -7.88 7.37 -2.15
N ALA A 59 -7.62 8.00 -3.29
CA ALA A 59 -8.61 8.83 -3.98
C ALA A 59 -9.83 8.04 -4.55
N MET A 60 -9.90 6.73 -4.35
CA MET A 60 -11.03 5.89 -4.79
C MET A 60 -12.26 6.02 -3.89
N ARG A 61 -13.45 5.85 -4.47
CA ARG A 61 -14.75 6.12 -3.80
C ARG A 61 -14.92 5.35 -2.48
N ARG A 62 -14.71 4.03 -2.49
CA ARG A 62 -14.89 3.18 -1.30
C ARG A 62 -13.94 3.51 -0.15
N THR A 63 -12.71 3.94 -0.44
CA THR A 63 -11.76 4.39 0.60
C THR A 63 -12.16 5.74 1.16
N LEU A 64 -12.61 6.66 0.31
CA LEU A 64 -13.14 7.97 0.73
C LEU A 64 -14.40 7.82 1.60
N GLN A 65 -15.33 6.94 1.23
CA GLN A 65 -16.51 6.62 2.05
C GLN A 65 -16.11 5.97 3.38
N THR A 66 -15.16 5.01 3.36
CA THR A 66 -14.68 4.38 4.59
C THR A 66 -14.02 5.39 5.52
N ALA A 67 -13.22 6.33 5.00
CA ALA A 67 -12.63 7.38 5.81
C ALA A 67 -13.70 8.33 6.36
N SER A 68 -14.65 8.76 5.52
CA SER A 68 -15.74 9.67 5.90
C SER A 68 -16.59 9.10 7.03
N LEU A 69 -16.97 7.82 6.95
CA LEU A 69 -17.87 7.18 7.91
C LEU A 69 -17.11 6.56 9.09
N GLY A 70 -16.01 5.89 8.80
CA GLY A 70 -15.24 5.09 9.75
C GLY A 70 -14.21 5.88 10.54
N LEU A 71 -13.91 7.12 10.15
CA LEU A 71 -13.03 8.06 10.87
C LEU A 71 -13.72 9.40 11.13
N ASP A 72 -15.05 9.43 11.11
CA ASP A 72 -15.87 10.65 11.18
C ASP A 72 -15.47 11.57 12.35
N TRP A 73 -15.27 11.03 13.55
CA TRP A 73 -14.89 11.84 14.71
C TRP A 73 -13.52 12.52 14.58
N LEU A 74 -12.57 11.90 13.90
CA LEU A 74 -11.28 12.54 13.64
C LEU A 74 -11.49 13.74 12.70
N ILE A 75 -12.29 13.56 11.65
CA ILE A 75 -12.52 14.57 10.62
C ILE A 75 -13.40 15.71 11.15
N ASN A 76 -14.54 15.38 11.75
CA ASN A 76 -15.59 16.34 12.08
C ASN A 76 -15.51 16.88 13.50
N GLU A 77 -15.13 16.07 14.49
CA GLU A 77 -14.99 16.54 15.88
C GLU A 77 -13.58 17.11 16.12
N LYS A 78 -12.52 16.37 15.73
CA LYS A 78 -11.12 16.78 15.96
C LYS A 78 -10.50 17.62 14.86
N LYS A 79 -11.18 17.77 13.72
CA LYS A 79 -10.69 18.55 12.56
C LYS A 79 -9.35 18.07 12.02
N VAL A 80 -9.09 16.76 12.12
CA VAL A 80 -7.91 16.13 11.53
C VAL A 80 -7.97 16.29 10.01
N ARG A 81 -6.85 16.76 9.43
CA ARG A 81 -6.75 16.94 7.98
C ARG A 81 -6.81 15.58 7.29
N ILE A 82 -7.57 15.51 6.20
CA ILE A 82 -7.61 14.38 5.28
C ILE A 82 -7.00 14.76 3.94
N VAL A 83 -6.16 13.88 3.38
CA VAL A 83 -5.44 14.08 2.12
C VAL A 83 -5.69 12.89 1.19
N PRO A 84 -6.50 13.06 0.14
CA PRO A 84 -6.57 12.12 -0.97
C PRO A 84 -5.22 11.99 -1.68
N ASP A 85 -4.80 10.76 -1.98
CA ASP A 85 -3.50 10.45 -2.57
C ASP A 85 -3.60 9.26 -3.55
N ALA A 86 -3.07 9.44 -4.76
CA ALA A 86 -3.08 8.44 -5.84
C ALA A 86 -2.16 7.24 -5.56
N GLY A 87 -1.13 7.41 -4.73
CA GLY A 87 -0.18 6.36 -4.36
C GLY A 87 -0.81 5.20 -3.60
N TRP A 88 -1.96 5.42 -2.95
CA TRP A 88 -2.62 4.47 -2.06
C TRP A 88 -3.75 3.66 -2.70
N GLN A 89 -3.97 3.81 -4.00
CA GLN A 89 -5.01 3.09 -4.74
C GLN A 89 -4.72 1.58 -4.85
N GLU A 90 -5.74 0.79 -5.21
CA GLU A 90 -5.60 -0.67 -5.35
C GLU A 90 -4.58 -1.04 -6.45
N ASN A 91 -4.09 -2.27 -6.42
CA ASN A 91 -3.00 -2.72 -7.26
C ASN A 91 -3.41 -3.09 -8.70
N ALA A 92 -4.56 -3.73 -8.91
CA ALA A 92 -4.99 -4.21 -10.23
C ALA A 92 -5.63 -3.12 -11.11
N ASP A 93 -5.73 -3.38 -12.41
CA ASP A 93 -6.28 -2.50 -13.45
C ASP A 93 -7.72 -2.87 -13.87
N LYS A 94 -8.37 -3.79 -13.14
CA LYS A 94 -9.79 -4.10 -13.33
C LYS A 94 -10.67 -2.87 -13.09
N PRO A 95 -11.88 -2.80 -13.66
CA PRO A 95 -12.79 -1.69 -13.42
C PRO A 95 -13.05 -1.40 -11.93
N CYS A 96 -13.24 -2.44 -11.10
CA CYS A 96 -13.43 -2.25 -9.66
C CYS A 96 -12.20 -1.71 -8.93
N ASP A 97 -11.01 -1.91 -9.48
CA ASP A 97 -9.74 -1.48 -8.88
C ASP A 97 -9.21 -0.19 -9.51
N THR A 98 -9.87 0.31 -10.55
CA THR A 98 -9.61 1.60 -11.17
C THR A 98 -10.56 2.66 -10.60
N GLY A 99 -10.01 3.83 -10.26
CA GLY A 99 -10.77 4.92 -9.65
C GLY A 99 -11.55 5.77 -10.65
N SER A 100 -12.45 6.61 -10.16
CA SER A 100 -13.10 7.65 -10.97
C SER A 100 -12.20 8.87 -11.19
N PRO A 101 -12.41 9.66 -12.25
CA PRO A 101 -11.70 10.94 -12.41
C PRO A 101 -11.86 11.86 -11.19
N ILE A 102 -10.83 12.64 -10.88
CA ILE A 102 -10.83 13.60 -9.76
C ILE A 102 -12.01 14.59 -9.86
N THR A 103 -12.38 14.99 -11.07
CA THR A 103 -13.53 15.89 -11.31
C THR A 103 -14.87 15.29 -10.87
N THR A 104 -14.99 13.96 -10.84
CA THR A 104 -16.13 13.24 -10.26
C THR A 104 -15.99 13.18 -8.74
N MET A 105 -14.82 12.77 -8.23
CA MET A 105 -14.59 12.64 -6.78
C MET A 105 -14.76 13.98 -6.04
N ALA A 106 -14.29 15.07 -6.60
CA ALA A 106 -14.41 16.42 -6.03
C ALA A 106 -15.86 16.94 -5.97
N LYS A 107 -16.80 16.33 -6.70
CA LYS A 107 -18.25 16.63 -6.58
C LYS A 107 -18.92 15.80 -5.50
N GLU A 108 -18.38 14.63 -5.21
CA GLU A 108 -18.95 13.67 -4.24
C GLU A 108 -18.42 13.90 -2.83
N PHE A 109 -17.18 14.38 -2.68
CA PHE A 109 -16.50 14.54 -1.39
C PHE A 109 -15.97 15.96 -1.18
N PRO A 110 -16.10 16.53 0.03
CA PRO A 110 -15.69 17.91 0.33
C PRO A 110 -14.18 18.02 0.63
N TYR A 111 -13.34 17.21 -0.01
CA TYR A 111 -11.90 17.15 0.24
C TYR A 111 -11.11 17.90 -0.82
N ASP A 112 -9.89 18.29 -0.45
CA ASP A 112 -8.96 18.90 -1.38
C ASP A 112 -8.21 17.82 -2.17
N PHE A 113 -8.51 17.72 -3.48
CA PHE A 113 -7.87 16.78 -4.40
C PHE A 113 -6.72 17.41 -5.19
N SER A 114 -6.34 18.67 -4.91
CA SER A 114 -5.33 19.40 -5.69
C SER A 114 -3.95 18.75 -5.70
N SER A 115 -3.63 17.94 -4.69
CA SER A 115 -2.37 17.20 -4.58
C SER A 115 -2.43 15.80 -5.20
N VAL A 116 -3.58 15.34 -5.69
CA VAL A 116 -3.69 14.04 -6.35
C VAL A 116 -3.02 14.13 -7.72
N ASP A 117 -2.09 13.21 -7.98
CA ASP A 117 -1.38 13.11 -9.25
C ASP A 117 -2.36 13.10 -10.43
N PRO A 118 -2.25 14.02 -11.41
CA PRO A 118 -3.12 14.07 -12.58
C PRO A 118 -3.13 12.80 -13.43
N LEU A 119 -2.12 11.93 -13.31
CA LEU A 119 -2.11 10.64 -13.98
C LEU A 119 -3.15 9.67 -13.38
N TYR A 120 -3.61 9.89 -12.15
CA TYR A 120 -4.76 9.16 -11.59
C TYR A 120 -6.03 9.42 -12.42
N PRO A 121 -6.86 8.39 -12.71
CA PRO A 121 -6.79 7.00 -12.22
C PRO A 121 -6.13 6.00 -13.20
N ASP A 122 -5.36 6.48 -14.19
CA ASP A 122 -4.83 5.63 -15.25
C ASP A 122 -3.77 4.63 -14.76
N LYS A 123 -3.96 3.36 -15.16
CA LYS A 123 -3.06 2.23 -14.88
C LYS A 123 -2.61 1.48 -16.12
N THR A 124 -3.11 1.85 -17.30
CA THR A 124 -2.98 1.04 -18.52
C THR A 124 -2.10 1.70 -19.56
N THR A 125 -1.92 3.04 -19.52
CA THR A 125 -0.99 3.71 -20.42
C THR A 125 0.42 3.71 -19.90
N HIS A 126 1.39 3.73 -20.81
CA HIS A 126 2.83 3.86 -20.53
C HIS A 126 3.34 2.93 -19.40
N LEU A 127 2.96 1.65 -19.43
CA LEU A 127 3.16 0.66 -18.35
C LEU A 127 4.57 0.65 -17.72
N ARG A 128 5.60 0.96 -18.51
CA ARG A 128 7.01 1.01 -18.05
C ARG A 128 7.34 2.20 -17.14
N THR A 129 6.65 3.32 -17.33
CA THR A 129 6.89 4.58 -16.62
C THR A 129 5.72 5.03 -15.76
N ASN A 130 4.54 4.43 -15.96
CA ASN A 130 3.36 4.73 -15.16
C ASN A 130 3.56 4.13 -13.74
N PRO A 131 3.66 4.96 -12.69
CA PRO A 131 3.81 4.48 -11.31
C PRO A 131 2.59 3.70 -10.81
N TYR A 132 1.47 3.77 -11.53
CA TYR A 132 0.22 3.13 -11.18
C TYR A 132 -0.11 1.86 -11.96
N ALA A 133 0.76 1.47 -12.90
CA ALA A 133 0.58 0.26 -13.70
C ALA A 133 0.44 -1.00 -12.83
N PHE A 134 -0.39 -1.94 -13.27
CA PHE A 134 -0.54 -3.24 -12.61
C PHE A 134 0.64 -4.16 -12.96
N THR A 135 1.85 -3.79 -12.55
CA THR A 135 3.07 -4.59 -12.73
C THR A 135 3.78 -4.76 -11.39
N ARG A 136 4.52 -5.87 -11.24
CA ARG A 136 5.33 -6.14 -10.04
C ARG A 136 6.25 -4.96 -9.73
N LYS A 137 6.97 -4.48 -10.74
CA LYS A 137 7.90 -3.36 -10.62
C LYS A 137 7.22 -2.08 -10.14
N ALA A 138 6.14 -1.64 -10.81
CA ALA A 138 5.46 -0.40 -10.47
C ALA A 138 4.84 -0.46 -9.07
N ILE A 139 4.22 -1.58 -8.70
CA ILE A 139 3.56 -1.74 -7.40
C ILE A 139 4.56 -1.72 -6.24
N LEU A 140 5.68 -2.44 -6.37
CA LEU A 140 6.72 -2.44 -5.33
C LEU A 140 7.39 -1.08 -5.20
N ALA A 141 7.70 -0.42 -6.32
CA ALA A 141 8.26 0.93 -6.31
C ALA A 141 7.28 1.94 -5.69
N ARG A 142 5.98 1.86 -6.01
CA ARG A 142 4.93 2.71 -5.45
C ARG A 142 4.79 2.50 -3.93
N GLY A 143 4.82 1.26 -3.46
CA GLY A 143 4.82 0.94 -2.03
C GLY A 143 5.98 1.62 -1.29
N GLN A 144 7.19 1.52 -1.83
CA GLN A 144 8.38 2.18 -1.27
C GLN A 144 8.30 3.71 -1.32
N ALA A 145 7.75 4.29 -2.40
CA ALA A 145 7.51 5.74 -2.47
C ALA A 145 6.52 6.22 -1.40
N CYS A 146 5.42 5.49 -1.20
CA CYS A 146 4.44 5.77 -0.16
C CYS A 146 5.06 5.67 1.25
N LEU A 147 5.84 4.64 1.53
CA LEU A 147 6.53 4.48 2.81
C LEU A 147 7.59 5.55 3.05
N LYS A 148 8.36 5.92 2.02
CA LYS A 148 9.32 7.04 2.08
C LYS A 148 8.63 8.36 2.39
N SER A 149 7.50 8.62 1.75
CA SER A 149 6.67 9.81 2.00
C SER A 149 6.19 9.85 3.45
N LEU A 150 5.62 8.74 3.94
CA LEU A 150 5.21 8.59 5.35
C LEU A 150 6.36 8.81 6.32
N TYR A 151 7.53 8.21 6.07
CA TYR A 151 8.69 8.31 6.95
C TYR A 151 9.15 9.77 7.15
N ALA A 152 9.02 10.59 6.11
CA ALA A 152 9.42 11.99 6.12
C ALA A 152 8.39 12.95 6.74
N ARG A 153 7.22 12.44 7.14
CA ARG A 153 6.15 13.26 7.70
C ARG A 153 6.48 13.74 9.12
N PRO A 154 6.09 14.99 9.48
CA PRO A 154 6.28 15.50 10.84
C PRO A 154 5.24 14.99 11.84
N GLU A 155 4.11 14.47 11.36
CA GLU A 155 3.06 13.93 12.23
C GLU A 155 3.55 12.72 13.03
N LYS A 156 3.04 12.54 14.25
CA LYS A 156 3.40 11.41 15.12
C LYS A 156 2.60 10.15 14.82
N VAL A 157 1.31 10.32 14.53
CA VAL A 157 0.41 9.21 14.21
C VAL A 157 -0.38 9.55 12.95
N ILE A 158 -0.30 8.66 11.97
CA ILE A 158 -0.97 8.83 10.68
C ILE A 158 -1.90 7.64 10.44
N ALA A 159 -3.15 7.92 10.11
CA ALA A 159 -4.08 6.90 9.61
C ALA A 159 -4.03 6.88 8.08
N VAL A 160 -3.98 5.68 7.50
CA VAL A 160 -4.00 5.49 6.05
C VAL A 160 -5.11 4.53 5.65
N VAL A 161 -6.06 5.00 4.85
CA VAL A 161 -7.18 4.20 4.34
C VAL A 161 -6.93 3.79 2.89
N SER A 162 -6.74 2.48 2.66
CA SER A 162 -6.30 1.89 1.39
C SER A 162 -7.00 0.54 1.14
N HIS A 163 -6.40 -0.33 0.32
CA HIS A 163 -6.99 -1.54 -0.21
C HIS A 163 -6.13 -2.77 0.11
N SER A 164 -6.76 -3.95 0.21
CA SER A 164 -6.05 -5.14 0.70
C SER A 164 -4.94 -5.61 -0.23
N GLY A 165 -5.12 -5.52 -1.55
CA GLY A 165 -4.12 -5.98 -2.51
C GLY A 165 -2.83 -5.19 -2.35
N PHE A 166 -2.93 -3.87 -2.45
CA PHE A 166 -1.81 -2.95 -2.31
C PHE A 166 -1.15 -3.00 -0.92
N LEU A 167 -1.93 -2.97 0.16
CA LEU A 167 -1.38 -3.07 1.52
C LEU A 167 -0.57 -4.36 1.73
N ARG A 168 -1.07 -5.50 1.22
CA ARG A 168 -0.37 -6.77 1.30
C ARG A 168 0.87 -6.79 0.40
N THR A 169 0.73 -6.48 -0.89
CA THR A 169 1.80 -6.75 -1.86
C THR A 169 2.86 -5.66 -1.93
N ALA A 170 2.62 -4.46 -1.40
CA ALA A 170 3.53 -3.33 -1.56
C ALA A 170 3.94 -2.64 -0.24
N VAL A 171 3.13 -2.74 0.81
CA VAL A 171 3.30 -1.90 2.01
C VAL A 171 3.74 -2.69 3.24
N CYS A 172 3.02 -3.75 3.62
CA CYS A 172 3.23 -4.39 4.93
C CYS A 172 3.18 -5.93 4.95
N ASN A 173 2.85 -6.59 3.83
CA ASN A 173 2.74 -8.05 3.75
C ASN A 173 1.80 -8.65 4.81
N ARG A 174 0.70 -7.95 5.11
CA ARG A 174 -0.38 -8.44 5.98
C ARG A 174 -1.69 -8.56 5.21
N ARG A 175 -2.50 -9.55 5.56
CA ARG A 175 -3.89 -9.66 5.10
C ARG A 175 -4.77 -8.73 5.93
N PHE A 176 -5.79 -8.17 5.29
CA PHE A 176 -6.80 -7.32 5.91
C PHE A 176 -8.18 -7.83 5.57
N PHE A 177 -9.04 -8.00 6.57
CA PHE A 177 -10.48 -8.11 6.38
C PHE A 177 -11.09 -6.73 6.09
N ASN A 178 -12.31 -6.69 5.57
CA ASN A 178 -13.03 -5.44 5.30
C ASN A 178 -13.17 -4.61 6.59
N ALA A 179 -12.85 -3.32 6.52
CA ALA A 179 -12.88 -2.40 7.66
C ALA A 179 -12.09 -2.89 8.88
N ASP A 180 -10.95 -3.55 8.65
CA ASP A 180 -9.98 -3.88 9.69
C ASP A 180 -8.74 -2.99 9.55
N TYR A 181 -7.99 -2.87 10.64
CA TYR A 181 -6.81 -2.04 10.72
C TYR A 181 -5.65 -2.74 11.42
N ARG A 182 -4.43 -2.26 11.17
CA ARG A 182 -3.21 -2.72 11.83
C ARG A 182 -2.32 -1.53 12.14
N ILE A 183 -1.56 -1.63 13.23
CA ILE A 183 -0.69 -0.55 13.71
C ILE A 183 0.75 -0.95 13.47
N PHE A 184 1.56 -0.01 12.95
CA PHE A 184 2.95 -0.25 12.61
C PHE A 184 3.85 0.89 13.06
N ASP A 185 5.07 0.56 13.45
CA ASP A 185 6.19 1.49 13.43
C ASP A 185 7.12 1.14 12.27
N PHE A 186 8.02 2.05 11.91
CA PHE A 186 9.10 1.74 10.98
C PHE A 186 10.14 0.83 11.63
N ASP A 187 10.52 -0.24 10.93
CA ASP A 187 11.55 -1.19 11.38
C ASP A 187 12.95 -0.65 11.08
N LEU A 188 13.43 0.25 11.93
CA LEU A 188 14.72 0.94 11.74
C LEU A 188 15.90 -0.03 11.63
N GLU A 189 15.86 -1.16 12.34
CA GLU A 189 16.90 -2.17 12.29
C GLU A 189 16.91 -2.90 10.94
N LYS A 190 15.73 -3.28 10.44
CA LYS A 190 15.63 -3.91 9.11
C LYS A 190 15.98 -2.94 7.99
N MET A 191 15.56 -1.68 8.09
CA MET A 191 15.92 -0.62 7.16
C MET A 191 17.44 -0.39 7.10
N LYS A 192 18.10 -0.35 8.27
CA LYS A 192 19.56 -0.24 8.35
C LYS A 192 20.25 -1.42 7.66
N LYS A 193 19.83 -2.65 7.96
CA LYS A 193 20.39 -3.86 7.32
C LYS A 193 20.23 -3.84 5.81
N SER A 194 19.07 -3.43 5.32
CA SER A 194 18.79 -3.28 3.89
C SER A 194 19.73 -2.29 3.22
N LYS A 195 19.99 -1.15 3.88
CA LYS A 195 20.99 -0.18 3.41
C LYS A 195 22.41 -0.74 3.43
N ASP A 196 22.80 -1.47 4.48
CA ASP A 196 24.13 -2.06 4.62
C ASP A 196 24.45 -3.08 3.52
N VAL A 197 23.43 -3.74 2.95
CA VAL A 197 23.58 -4.68 1.83
C VAL A 197 23.31 -4.06 0.46
N GLY A 198 23.10 -2.74 0.38
CA GLY A 198 22.91 -2.01 -0.87
C GLY A 198 21.57 -2.27 -1.58
N GLU A 199 20.52 -2.63 -0.84
CA GLU A 199 19.17 -2.74 -1.40
C GLU A 199 18.56 -1.36 -1.70
N GLY A 200 17.47 -1.34 -2.48
CA GLY A 200 16.78 -0.11 -2.86
C GLY A 200 17.41 0.60 -4.05
N ILE A 201 16.83 1.74 -4.43
CA ILE A 201 17.35 2.55 -5.53
C ILE A 201 18.66 3.19 -5.08
N ASP A 202 19.70 3.05 -5.90
CA ASP A 202 21.06 3.57 -5.64
C ASP A 202 21.67 3.11 -4.29
N GLY A 203 21.21 1.98 -3.75
CA GLY A 203 21.69 1.43 -2.47
C GLY A 203 21.24 2.21 -1.23
N GLU A 204 20.20 3.04 -1.34
CA GLU A 204 19.70 3.85 -0.21
C GLU A 204 18.93 3.06 0.85
N GLY A 205 18.71 1.77 0.65
CA GLY A 205 17.93 0.89 1.50
C GLY A 205 16.43 0.93 1.20
N LEU A 206 15.71 -0.05 1.74
CA LEU A 206 14.25 -0.16 1.66
C LEU A 206 13.60 0.28 2.98
N PHE A 207 12.36 0.76 2.88
CA PHE A 207 11.50 1.07 4.01
C PHE A 207 10.72 -0.18 4.42
N TYR A 208 10.71 -0.45 5.73
CA TYR A 208 9.98 -1.57 6.31
C TYR A 208 9.11 -1.11 7.48
N LEU A 209 7.96 -1.76 7.60
CA LEU A 209 7.06 -1.61 8.73
C LEU A 209 7.14 -2.85 9.62
N LYS A 210 7.07 -2.62 10.94
CA LYS A 210 6.95 -3.63 11.97
C LYS A 210 5.60 -3.48 12.65
N GLU A 211 4.76 -4.51 12.54
CA GLU A 211 3.44 -4.52 13.15
C GLU A 211 3.56 -4.53 14.68
N TRP A 212 2.65 -3.84 15.36
CA TRP A 212 2.52 -3.92 16.81
C TRP A 212 1.99 -5.31 17.22
N PRO A 213 2.52 -5.91 18.32
CA PRO A 213 2.06 -7.20 18.80
C PRO A 213 0.54 -7.27 19.02
N GLU A 214 -0.05 -6.18 19.49
CA GLU A 214 -1.50 -6.12 19.76
C GLU A 214 -2.36 -6.43 18.52
N THR A 215 -2.03 -5.87 17.36
CA THR A 215 -2.79 -6.14 16.13
C THR A 215 -2.31 -7.41 15.45
N GLU A 216 -1.04 -7.77 15.58
CA GLU A 216 -0.51 -9.01 15.00
C GLU A 216 -1.14 -10.25 15.63
N GLU A 217 -1.18 -10.32 16.97
CA GLU A 217 -1.69 -11.46 17.74
C GLU A 217 -3.19 -11.66 17.57
N LYS A 218 -3.95 -10.58 17.38
CA LYS A 218 -5.41 -10.62 17.20
C LYS A 218 -5.83 -10.86 15.75
N GLY A 219 -4.94 -10.60 14.78
CA GLY A 219 -5.30 -10.60 13.37
C GLY A 219 -6.02 -9.30 12.99
N GLY A 220 -5.37 -8.17 13.22
CA GLY A 220 -5.95 -6.84 13.08
C GLY A 220 -6.53 -6.29 14.39
N GLY A 221 -6.74 -4.98 14.44
CA GLY A 221 -7.34 -4.29 15.58
C GLY A 221 -8.82 -4.63 15.78
N MET A 222 -9.52 -5.01 14.71
CA MET A 222 -10.86 -5.60 14.79
C MET A 222 -10.82 -7.12 15.07
N GLY A 223 -9.66 -7.75 14.95
CA GLY A 223 -9.46 -9.20 15.12
C GLY A 223 -10.13 -10.05 14.04
N ARG A 224 -10.29 -9.52 12.81
CA ARG A 224 -11.03 -10.18 11.71
C ARG A 224 -10.12 -10.69 10.60
N SER A 225 -8.88 -10.20 10.55
CA SER A 225 -7.91 -10.50 9.52
C SER A 225 -7.11 -11.77 9.83
N GLU A 226 -6.64 -12.43 8.78
CA GLU A 226 -5.70 -13.55 8.92
C GLU A 226 -4.39 -13.10 9.59
N LYS A 227 -3.85 -13.93 10.48
CA LYS A 227 -2.61 -13.64 11.22
C LYS A 227 -1.37 -13.97 10.39
N GLY A 228 -0.26 -13.32 10.73
CA GLY A 228 1.05 -13.62 10.14
C GLY A 228 1.37 -12.85 8.85
N ILE A 229 2.50 -13.24 8.26
CA ILE A 229 3.08 -12.57 7.09
C ILE A 229 2.59 -13.26 5.82
N ALA A 230 1.93 -12.51 4.95
CA ALA A 230 1.52 -12.94 3.62
C ALA A 230 2.54 -12.42 2.60
N TYR A 231 3.59 -13.20 2.38
CA TYR A 231 4.61 -12.92 1.37
C TYR A 231 4.02 -12.87 -0.03
N ILE A 232 4.68 -12.11 -0.89
CA ILE A 232 4.37 -12.00 -2.31
C ILE A 232 4.65 -13.33 -2.99
N VAL A 233 3.75 -13.74 -3.88
CA VAL A 233 3.94 -14.90 -4.77
C VAL A 233 3.85 -14.45 -6.23
N ASP A 234 4.41 -15.24 -7.15
CA ASP A 234 4.48 -14.86 -8.57
C ASP A 234 3.11 -14.63 -9.21
N THR A 235 2.06 -15.29 -8.69
CA THR A 235 0.67 -15.13 -9.16
C THR A 235 -0.01 -13.85 -8.69
N ASP A 236 0.64 -13.04 -7.84
CA ASP A 236 0.10 -11.75 -7.39
C ASP A 236 0.14 -10.65 -8.48
N PHE A 237 0.91 -10.87 -9.55
CA PHE A 237 1.11 -9.91 -10.64
C PHE A 237 0.91 -10.60 -12.00
N PRO A 238 0.60 -9.83 -13.06
CA PRO A 238 0.65 -10.39 -14.40
C PRO A 238 2.07 -10.86 -14.75
N PRO A 239 2.23 -11.85 -15.64
CA PRO A 239 3.53 -12.30 -16.12
C PRO A 239 4.36 -11.13 -16.67
N GLU A 240 5.66 -11.13 -16.39
CA GLU A 240 6.59 -10.21 -17.04
C GLU A 240 6.62 -10.50 -18.55
N THR A 241 6.55 -9.45 -19.37
CA THR A 241 6.61 -9.59 -20.83
C THR A 241 8.06 -9.62 -21.32
N ASP A 242 8.34 -10.15 -22.50
CA ASP A 242 9.71 -10.25 -23.05
C ASP A 242 10.43 -8.88 -23.19
N GLU A 243 9.67 -7.78 -23.17
CA GLU A 243 10.23 -6.42 -23.13
C GLU A 243 10.74 -6.02 -21.73
N ASP A 244 10.23 -6.65 -20.66
CA ASP A 244 10.63 -6.43 -19.27
C ASP A 244 11.92 -7.20 -18.92
N SER A 245 12.15 -8.37 -19.54
CA SER A 245 13.29 -9.25 -19.28
C SER A 245 14.60 -8.77 -19.94
N ALA A 246 14.54 -8.14 -21.11
CA ALA A 246 15.70 -7.67 -21.89
C ALA A 246 16.52 -6.54 -21.23
N GLN A 247 16.02 -5.90 -20.17
CA GLN A 247 16.76 -4.89 -19.40
C GLN A 247 17.32 -5.41 -18.06
N ASN A 248 16.77 -6.47 -17.49
CA ASN A 248 17.35 -7.11 -16.30
C ASN A 248 18.70 -7.79 -16.62
N GLU A 249 18.91 -8.24 -17.86
CA GLU A 249 20.20 -8.80 -18.29
C GLU A 249 21.31 -7.73 -18.44
N LYS A 250 20.96 -6.47 -18.70
CA LYS A 250 21.94 -5.38 -18.89
C LYS A 250 22.52 -4.80 -17.60
N VAL A 251 22.10 -5.31 -16.43
CA VAL A 251 22.56 -4.87 -15.10
C VAL A 251 23.45 -5.91 -14.41
N LYS A 252 23.79 -7.04 -15.06
CA LYS A 252 24.84 -7.93 -14.54
C LYS A 252 26.22 -7.28 -14.75
N PRO A 253 27.07 -7.15 -13.72
CA PRO A 253 28.45 -6.76 -13.95
C PRO A 253 29.14 -7.87 -14.75
N GLU A 254 29.83 -7.51 -15.83
CA GLU A 254 30.72 -8.43 -16.54
C GLU A 254 31.75 -8.97 -15.55
N VAL A 255 31.70 -10.28 -15.32
CA VAL A 255 32.76 -11.00 -14.60
C VAL A 255 33.83 -11.28 -15.64
N GLU A 256 34.94 -10.55 -15.60
CA GLU A 256 36.14 -10.90 -16.38
C GLU A 256 36.60 -12.30 -15.97
N GLU A 257 36.59 -13.23 -16.94
CA GLU A 257 37.19 -14.55 -16.80
C GLU A 257 38.72 -14.42 -16.67
N VAL A 258 39.25 -14.63 -15.47
CA VAL A 258 40.68 -14.88 -15.28
C VAL A 258 40.95 -16.35 -15.61
N THR A 259 41.47 -16.61 -16.79
CA THR A 259 41.99 -17.92 -17.19
C THR A 259 43.23 -18.26 -16.37
N THR A 260 43.12 -19.25 -15.48
CA THR A 260 44.28 -19.87 -14.82
C THR A 260 44.72 -21.11 -15.61
N GLU A 261 45.86 -21.01 -16.29
CA GLU A 261 46.57 -22.16 -16.86
C GLU A 261 47.06 -23.09 -15.73
N VAL A 262 46.84 -24.40 -15.89
CA VAL A 262 47.34 -25.46 -15.00
C VAL A 262 48.50 -26.17 -15.71
N PRO A 263 49.71 -26.28 -15.11
CA PRO A 263 50.82 -26.96 -15.76
C PRO A 263 50.71 -28.49 -15.65
N GLU A 264 51.06 -29.16 -16.74
CA GLU A 264 51.09 -30.62 -16.92
C GLU A 264 51.91 -31.35 -15.85
N LYS A 265 51.35 -32.44 -15.31
CA LYS A 265 52.10 -33.45 -14.56
C LYS A 265 52.59 -34.55 -15.49
N VAL A 266 53.92 -34.66 -15.56
CA VAL A 266 54.67 -35.77 -16.14
C VAL A 266 54.39 -37.06 -15.34
N ALA A 267 53.98 -38.11 -16.03
CA ALA A 267 53.88 -39.47 -15.49
C ALA A 267 55.20 -40.23 -15.70
N ALA A 268 55.56 -41.05 -14.72
CA ALA A 268 56.51 -42.16 -14.84
C ALA A 268 55.74 -43.46 -15.10
#